data_AF-A0A956NI72-F1
#
_entry.id   AF-A0A956NI72-F1
#
_cell.length_a   1.000
_cell.length_b   1.000
_cell.length_c   1.000
_cell.angle_alpha   90.00
_cell.angle_beta   90.00
_cell.angle_gamma   90.00
#
_symmetry.space_group_name_H-M   'P 1'
#
loop_
_entity.id
_entity.type
_entity.pdbx_description
1 polymer ?
#
loop_
_entity_poly.entity_id
_entity_poly.type
_entity_poly.pdbx_seq_one_letter_code
_entity_poly.pdbx_strand_id
1 'polypeptide(L)'
;FRVVNPEKAIVAVEDFRYATSQLSQTTLRSIAGQAELDELLAQRDKINKQLQQVIDRHSDPWGIKVTLVEVKQIDLPIEMKRAMAKQAEAERERRAKVIKAEGEFQASKQLMEAAKVISPYPVAVQLRYLQTLSEIATENNSTTVFPIPLDMMGAFVSALKGEGEKES
;
A
#
# COMPACT_ATOMS: atom_id res chain seq x y z
N PHE A 1 -18.59 -27.96 -18.77
CA PHE A 1 -18.10 -28.84 -19.86
C PHE A 1 -19.27 -29.22 -20.77
N ARG A 2 -19.00 -29.67 -21.99
CA ARG A 2 -20.02 -30.20 -22.92
C ARG A 2 -19.56 -31.54 -23.48
N VAL A 3 -20.50 -32.46 -23.68
CA VAL A 3 -20.22 -33.72 -24.39
C VAL A 3 -20.20 -33.43 -25.88
N VAL A 4 -19.08 -33.70 -26.54
CA VAL A 4 -18.90 -33.48 -27.99
C VAL A 4 -19.07 -34.80 -28.74
N ASN A 5 -18.64 -35.92 -28.15
CA ASN A 5 -18.81 -37.24 -28.73
C ASN A 5 -19.50 -38.19 -27.74
N PRO A 6 -20.83 -38.41 -27.88
CA PRO A 6 -21.61 -39.25 -26.96
C PRO A 6 -21.18 -40.71 -26.96
N GLU A 7 -20.76 -41.27 -28.11
CA GLU A 7 -20.31 -42.66 -28.21
C GLU A 7 -19.06 -42.88 -27.37
N LYS A 8 -18.07 -41.98 -27.47
CA LYS A 8 -16.86 -42.04 -26.64
C LYS A 8 -17.16 -41.85 -25.15
N ALA A 9 -18.11 -40.97 -24.82
CA ALA A 9 -18.48 -40.70 -23.43
C ALA A 9 -19.14 -41.89 -22.72
N ILE A 10 -19.81 -42.77 -23.48
CA ILE A 10 -20.47 -43.98 -22.95
C ILE A 10 -19.51 -45.18 -22.96
N VAL A 11 -18.65 -45.30 -23.98
CA VAL A 11 -17.77 -46.47 -24.15
C VAL A 11 -16.49 -46.37 -23.32
N ALA A 12 -15.92 -45.17 -23.16
CA ALA A 12 -14.60 -45.01 -22.54
C ALA A 12 -14.65 -44.95 -21.01
N VAL A 13 -15.78 -44.56 -20.40
CA VAL A 13 -15.93 -44.36 -18.95
C VAL A 13 -17.36 -44.68 -18.51
N GLU A 14 -17.51 -45.41 -17.41
CA GLU A 14 -18.79 -45.79 -16.81
C GLU A 14 -19.61 -44.58 -16.31
N ASP A 15 -18.97 -43.65 -15.58
CA ASP A 15 -19.53 -42.34 -15.23
C ASP A 15 -18.54 -41.21 -15.55
N PHE A 16 -18.75 -40.59 -16.71
CA PHE A 16 -17.90 -39.50 -17.18
C PHE A 16 -17.97 -38.24 -16.30
N ARG A 17 -19.07 -38.00 -15.58
CA ARG A 17 -19.19 -36.85 -14.66
C ARG A 17 -18.34 -37.09 -13.43
N TYR A 18 -18.41 -38.29 -12.86
CA TYR A 18 -17.59 -38.68 -11.72
C TYR A 18 -16.09 -38.67 -12.07
N ALA A 19 -15.70 -39.26 -13.20
CA ALA A 19 -14.32 -39.26 -13.66
C ALA A 19 -13.77 -37.85 -13.91
N THR A 20 -14.55 -36.97 -14.55
CA THR A 20 -14.17 -35.57 -14.77
C THR A 20 -14.03 -34.81 -13.45
N SER A 21 -14.88 -35.08 -12.47
CA SER A 21 -14.77 -34.49 -11.12
C SER A 21 -13.49 -34.94 -10.41
N GLN A 22 -13.17 -36.24 -10.44
CA GLN A 22 -11.95 -36.79 -9.83
C GLN A 22 -10.67 -36.26 -10.49
N LEU A 23 -10.67 -36.19 -11.82
CA LEU A 23 -9.58 -35.58 -12.58
C LEU A 23 -9.39 -34.12 -12.15
N SER A 24 -10.48 -33.35 -12.11
CA SER A 24 -10.44 -31.94 -11.71
C SER A 24 -9.87 -31.77 -10.29
N GLN A 25 -10.28 -32.60 -9.34
CA GLN A 25 -9.78 -32.56 -7.96
C GLN A 25 -8.29 -32.93 -7.86
N THR A 26 -7.86 -33.95 -8.60
CA THR A 26 -6.45 -34.39 -8.61
C THR A 26 -5.56 -33.33 -9.25
N THR A 27 -5.99 -32.73 -10.36
CA THR A 27 -5.28 -31.64 -11.02
C THR A 27 -5.23 -30.39 -10.14
N LEU A 28 -6.35 -30.01 -9.51
CA LEU A 28 -6.40 -28.88 -8.58
C LEU A 28 -5.43 -29.07 -7.41
N ARG A 29 -5.42 -30.26 -6.80
CA ARG A 29 -4.49 -30.59 -5.71
C ARG A 29 -3.03 -30.50 -6.14
N SER A 30 -2.71 -31.03 -7.33
CA SER A 30 -1.35 -31.00 -7.87
C SER A 30 -0.86 -29.57 -8.13
N ILE A 31 -1.68 -28.75 -8.81
CA ILE A 31 -1.33 -27.35 -9.11
C ILE A 31 -1.25 -26.53 -7.83
N ALA A 32 -2.18 -26.70 -6.89
CA ALA A 32 -2.16 -26.00 -5.62
C ALA A 32 -0.96 -26.40 -4.73
N GLY A 33 -0.43 -27.61 -4.88
CA GLY A 33 0.77 -28.06 -4.18
C GLY A 33 2.08 -27.58 -4.80
N GLN A 34 2.08 -27.26 -6.10
CA GLN A 34 3.26 -26.77 -6.84
C GLN A 34 3.34 -25.24 -6.89
N ALA A 35 2.19 -24.56 -6.86
CA ALA A 35 2.12 -23.10 -6.89
C ALA A 35 2.37 -22.51 -5.50
N GLU A 36 3.03 -21.36 -5.46
CA GLU A 36 3.10 -20.59 -4.22
C GLU A 36 1.71 -20.04 -3.87
N LEU A 37 1.42 -19.92 -2.57
CA LEU A 37 0.12 -19.46 -2.11
C LEU A 37 -0.25 -18.08 -2.66
N ASP A 38 0.73 -17.19 -2.79
CA ASP A 38 0.51 -15.84 -3.32
C ASP A 38 0.10 -15.88 -4.80
N GLU A 39 0.64 -16.83 -5.58
CA GLU A 39 0.25 -17.06 -6.97
C GLU A 39 -1.20 -17.56 -7.07
N LEU A 40 -1.61 -18.46 -6.17
CA LEU A 40 -2.99 -18.96 -6.12
C LEU A 40 -4.00 -17.85 -5.78
N LEU A 41 -3.60 -16.87 -4.99
CA LEU A 41 -4.46 -15.76 -4.57
C LEU A 41 -4.46 -14.60 -5.57
N ALA A 42 -3.29 -14.21 -6.08
CA ALA A 42 -3.12 -13.04 -6.94
C ALA A 42 -3.29 -13.36 -8.44
N GLN A 43 -2.96 -14.57 -8.89
CA GLN A 43 -2.93 -14.94 -10.32
C GLN A 43 -4.00 -15.98 -10.69
N ARG A 44 -5.25 -15.76 -10.28
CA ARG A 44 -6.37 -16.68 -10.53
C ARG A 44 -6.54 -17.04 -12.01
N ASP A 45 -6.41 -16.07 -12.91
CA ASP A 45 -6.57 -16.31 -14.36
C ASP A 45 -5.53 -17.27 -14.92
N LYS A 46 -4.29 -17.20 -14.40
CA LYS A 46 -3.20 -18.10 -14.81
C LYS A 46 -3.51 -19.53 -14.38
N ILE A 47 -3.91 -19.70 -13.13
CA ILE A 47 -4.30 -21.00 -12.56
C ILE A 47 -5.52 -21.58 -13.28
N ASN A 48 -6.54 -20.76 -13.55
CA ASN A 48 -7.74 -21.18 -14.28
C ASN A 48 -7.40 -21.67 -15.70
N LYS A 49 -6.50 -20.96 -16.41
CA LYS A 49 -6.02 -21.40 -17.74
C LYS A 49 -5.25 -22.70 -17.67
N GLN A 50 -4.34 -22.86 -16.70
CA GLN A 50 -3.59 -24.10 -16.53
C GLN A 50 -4.51 -25.28 -16.19
N LEU A 51 -5.46 -25.10 -15.29
CA LEU A 51 -6.48 -26.10 -14.95
C LEU A 51 -7.30 -26.49 -16.18
N GLN A 52 -7.79 -25.50 -16.93
CA GLN A 52 -8.56 -25.74 -18.14
C GLN A 52 -7.75 -26.57 -19.15
N GLN A 53 -6.50 -26.21 -19.41
CA GLN A 53 -5.65 -26.93 -20.38
C GLN A 53 -5.39 -28.38 -19.97
N VAL A 54 -5.05 -28.61 -18.70
CA VAL A 54 -4.75 -29.97 -18.22
C VAL A 54 -6.01 -30.83 -18.22
N ILE A 55 -7.13 -30.31 -17.68
CA ILE A 55 -8.37 -31.08 -17.58
C ILE A 55 -8.93 -31.36 -18.99
N ASP A 56 -8.92 -30.38 -19.89
CA ASP A 56 -9.39 -30.54 -21.27
C ASP A 56 -8.61 -31.65 -21.99
N ARG A 57 -7.28 -31.59 -21.94
CA ARG A 57 -6.40 -32.61 -22.56
C ARG A 57 -6.65 -34.02 -22.03
N HIS A 58 -6.89 -34.16 -20.74
CA HIS A 58 -7.17 -35.47 -20.13
C HIS A 58 -8.62 -35.94 -20.35
N SER A 59 -9.55 -35.02 -20.62
CA SER A 59 -10.97 -35.31 -20.88
C SER A 59 -11.32 -35.55 -22.36
N ASP A 60 -10.43 -35.17 -23.29
CA ASP A 60 -10.59 -35.39 -24.73
C ASP A 60 -10.83 -36.88 -25.11
N PRO A 61 -10.15 -37.87 -24.52
CA PRO A 61 -10.42 -39.29 -24.80
C PRO A 61 -11.84 -39.73 -24.43
N TRP A 62 -12.47 -39.06 -23.46
CA TRP A 62 -13.84 -39.31 -23.03
C TRP A 62 -14.87 -38.56 -23.88
N GLY A 63 -14.45 -37.84 -24.92
CA GLY A 63 -15.36 -37.08 -25.78
C GLY A 63 -15.95 -35.84 -25.11
N ILE A 64 -15.30 -35.33 -24.06
CA ILE A 64 -15.73 -34.18 -23.28
C ILE A 64 -14.84 -32.99 -23.60
N LYS A 65 -15.47 -31.83 -23.84
CA LYS A 65 -14.76 -30.56 -23.99
C LYS A 65 -14.97 -29.68 -22.76
N VAL A 66 -13.88 -29.22 -22.15
CA VAL A 66 -13.91 -28.36 -20.98
C VAL A 66 -13.72 -26.91 -21.41
N THR A 67 -14.81 -26.14 -21.35
CA THR A 67 -14.87 -24.75 -21.82
C THR A 67 -14.32 -23.74 -20.81
N LEU A 68 -14.59 -23.95 -19.52
CA LEU A 68 -14.20 -23.04 -18.45
C LEU A 68 -13.99 -23.83 -17.16
N VAL A 69 -12.93 -23.48 -16.42
CA VAL A 69 -12.65 -23.98 -15.07
C VAL A 69 -12.33 -22.78 -14.21
N GLU A 70 -13.00 -22.66 -13.08
CA GLU A 70 -12.80 -21.57 -12.12
C GLU A 70 -12.58 -22.13 -10.73
N VAL A 71 -11.51 -21.68 -10.08
CA VAL A 71 -11.32 -21.90 -8.65
C VAL A 71 -12.27 -21.01 -7.87
N LYS A 72 -13.20 -21.62 -7.11
CA LYS A 72 -14.16 -20.90 -6.26
C LYS A 72 -13.48 -20.25 -5.04
N GLN A 73 -13.50 -20.96 -3.92
CA GLN A 73 -12.98 -20.49 -2.65
C GLN A 73 -11.92 -21.47 -2.14
N ILE A 74 -10.78 -20.91 -1.74
CA ILE A 74 -9.70 -21.65 -1.10
C ILE A 74 -9.82 -21.40 0.40
N ASP A 75 -10.16 -22.45 1.14
CA ASP A 75 -10.22 -22.38 2.60
C ASP A 75 -8.84 -22.62 3.18
N LEU A 76 -8.19 -21.52 3.57
CA LEU A 76 -6.90 -21.58 4.26
C LEU A 76 -7.11 -21.81 5.76
N PRO A 77 -6.25 -22.62 6.41
CA PRO A 77 -6.24 -22.77 7.86
C PRO A 77 -6.13 -21.42 8.58
N ILE A 78 -6.78 -21.30 9.74
CA ILE A 78 -6.84 -20.06 10.54
C ILE A 78 -5.43 -19.55 10.90
N GLU A 79 -4.52 -20.46 11.21
CA GLU A 79 -3.14 -20.14 11.61
C GLU A 79 -2.37 -19.49 10.46
N MET A 80 -2.53 -20.01 9.25
CA MET A 80 -1.89 -19.49 8.04
C MET A 80 -2.44 -18.10 7.69
N LYS A 81 -3.76 -17.91 7.74
CA LYS A 81 -4.39 -16.59 7.52
C LYS A 81 -3.84 -15.53 8.48
N ARG A 82 -3.66 -15.88 9.76
CA ARG A 82 -3.07 -14.98 10.75
C ARG A 82 -1.61 -14.66 10.45
N ALA A 83 -0.80 -15.66 10.10
CA ALA A 83 0.60 -15.46 9.75
C ALA A 83 0.77 -14.54 8.52
N MET A 84 -0.04 -14.78 7.48
CA MET A 84 -0.07 -13.93 6.29
C MET A 84 -0.51 -12.51 6.59
N ALA A 85 -1.56 -12.33 7.41
CA ALA A 85 -2.01 -11.00 7.80
C ALA A 85 -0.90 -10.22 8.50
N LYS A 86 -0.18 -10.87 9.42
CA LYS A 86 0.95 -10.27 10.14
C LYS A 86 2.11 -9.93 9.19
N GLN A 87 2.43 -10.82 8.23
CA GLN A 87 3.46 -10.56 7.22
C GLN A 87 3.07 -9.39 6.30
N ALA A 88 1.82 -9.36 5.84
CA ALA A 88 1.31 -8.31 4.98
C ALA A 88 1.29 -6.95 5.69
N GLU A 89 0.94 -6.92 6.98
CA GLU A 89 0.99 -5.72 7.81
C GLU A 89 2.42 -5.21 7.98
N ALA A 90 3.38 -6.09 8.28
CA ALA A 90 4.79 -5.73 8.42
C ALA A 90 5.38 -5.17 7.11
N GLU A 91 5.10 -5.80 5.97
CA GLU A 91 5.56 -5.32 4.67
C GLU A 91 4.89 -3.97 4.31
N ARG A 92 3.60 -3.81 4.62
CA ARG A 92 2.88 -2.55 4.41
C ARG A 92 3.45 -1.42 5.26
N GLU A 93 3.74 -1.68 6.53
CA GLU A 93 4.35 -0.70 7.44
C GLU A 93 5.76 -0.33 6.97
N ARG A 94 6.57 -1.32 6.57
CA ARG A 94 7.90 -1.09 5.97
C ARG A 94 7.79 -0.19 4.74
N ARG A 95 6.91 -0.52 3.80
CA ARG A 95 6.69 0.29 2.58
C ARG A 95 6.23 1.71 2.91
N ALA A 96 5.30 1.85 3.86
CA ALA A 96 4.82 3.16 4.29
C ALA A 96 5.97 4.02 4.87
N LYS A 97 6.86 3.45 5.68
CA LYS A 97 8.05 4.14 6.20
C LYS A 97 8.99 4.60 5.09
N VAL A 98 9.25 3.74 4.10
CA VAL A 98 10.11 4.08 2.94
C VAL A 98 9.49 5.22 2.14
N ILE A 99 8.20 5.14 1.82
CA ILE A 99 7.50 6.19 1.05
C ILE A 99 7.49 7.50 1.82
N LYS A 100 7.26 7.46 3.13
CA LYS A 100 7.29 8.67 3.98
C LYS A 100 8.68 9.31 3.99
N ALA A 101 9.74 8.52 4.21
CA ALA A 101 11.11 9.02 4.23
C ALA A 101 11.50 9.63 2.87
N GLU A 102 11.13 8.98 1.77
CA GLU A 102 11.36 9.50 0.41
C GLU A 102 10.59 10.81 0.17
N GLY A 103 9.32 10.88 0.60
CA GLY A 103 8.52 12.10 0.52
C GLY A 103 9.12 13.26 1.33
N GLU A 104 9.59 12.98 2.55
CA GLU A 104 10.26 13.97 3.40
C GLU A 104 11.58 14.46 2.78
N PHE A 105 12.35 13.56 2.16
CA PHE A 105 13.58 13.92 1.46
C PHE A 105 13.30 14.82 0.24
N GLN A 106 12.30 14.47 -0.58
CA GLN A 106 11.90 15.28 -1.73
C GLN A 106 11.41 16.67 -1.31
N ALA A 107 10.57 16.74 -0.28
CA ALA A 107 10.10 18.00 0.28
C ALA A 107 11.25 18.87 0.81
N SER A 108 12.19 18.28 1.56
CA SER A 108 13.36 18.97 2.10
C SER A 108 14.25 19.53 0.99
N LYS A 109 14.44 18.77 -0.10
CA LYS A 109 15.21 19.21 -1.26
C LYS A 109 14.57 20.42 -1.95
N GLN A 110 13.25 20.39 -2.17
CA GLN A 110 12.51 21.51 -2.76
C GLN A 110 12.57 22.76 -1.87
N LEU A 111 12.43 22.60 -0.55
CA LEU A 111 12.56 23.71 0.40
C LEU A 111 13.96 24.32 0.39
N MET A 112 15.01 23.50 0.32
CA MET A 112 16.39 23.96 0.18
C MET A 112 16.58 24.76 -1.12
N GLU A 113 16.06 24.27 -2.25
CA GLU A 113 16.12 24.98 -3.53
C GLU A 113 15.39 26.32 -3.46
N ALA A 114 14.18 26.35 -2.90
CA ALA A 114 13.43 27.58 -2.67
C ALA A 114 14.20 28.56 -1.77
N ALA A 115 14.84 28.07 -0.71
CA ALA A 115 15.66 28.90 0.18
C ALA A 115 16.88 29.49 -0.55
N LYS A 116 17.55 28.72 -1.43
CA LYS A 116 18.66 29.23 -2.26
C LYS A 116 18.21 30.33 -3.21
N VAL A 117 17.03 30.21 -3.80
CA VAL A 117 16.47 31.23 -4.69
C VAL A 117 16.10 32.52 -3.93
N ILE A 118 15.58 32.39 -2.71
CA ILE A 118 15.11 33.53 -1.90
C ILE A 118 16.25 34.21 -1.14
N SER A 119 17.32 33.48 -0.80
CA SER A 119 18.47 33.98 0.00
C SER A 119 19.03 35.33 -0.47
N PRO A 120 19.21 35.61 -1.78
CA PRO A 120 19.71 36.90 -2.25
C PRO A 120 18.75 38.08 -2.07
N TYR A 121 17.47 37.84 -1.75
CA TYR A 121 16.41 38.86 -1.72
C TYR A 121 15.85 39.04 -0.29
N PRO A 122 16.48 39.88 0.57
CA PRO A 122 16.06 40.05 1.96
C PRO A 122 14.63 40.59 2.12
N VAL A 123 14.16 41.43 1.17
CA VAL A 123 12.77 41.92 1.15
C VAL A 123 11.77 40.79 0.93
N ALA A 124 12.12 39.76 0.14
CA ALA A 124 11.23 38.62 -0.09
C ALA A 124 11.05 37.76 1.17
N VAL A 125 12.08 37.63 2.00
CA VAL A 125 11.99 36.95 3.31
C VAL A 125 11.07 37.71 4.26
N GLN A 126 11.18 39.04 4.31
CA GLN A 126 10.29 39.88 5.13
C GLN A 126 8.83 39.79 4.68
N LEU A 127 8.55 39.81 3.38
CA LEU A 127 7.19 39.63 2.85
C LEU A 127 6.63 38.26 3.22
N ARG A 128 7.44 37.19 3.10
CA ARG A 128 7.02 35.84 3.51
C ARG A 128 6.77 35.77 5.02
N TYR A 129 7.59 36.43 5.85
CA TYR A 129 7.36 36.53 7.29
C TYR A 129 6.01 37.22 7.60
N LEU A 130 5.72 38.35 6.95
CA LEU A 130 4.43 39.05 7.10
C LEU A 130 3.24 38.19 6.62
N GLN A 131 3.41 37.43 5.53
CA GLN A 131 2.41 36.47 5.06
C GLN A 131 2.15 35.36 6.09
N THR A 132 3.21 34.74 6.63
CA THR A 132 3.06 33.72 7.68
C THR A 132 2.40 34.27 8.94
N LEU A 133 2.71 35.51 9.33
CA LEU A 133 2.04 36.18 10.44
C LEU A 133 0.55 36.41 10.16
N SER A 134 0.20 36.81 8.94
CA SER A 134 -1.19 36.99 8.53
C SER A 134 -1.94 35.66 8.50
N GLU A 135 -1.35 34.58 8.00
CA GLU A 135 -1.93 33.23 7.98
C GLU A 135 -2.20 32.73 9.41
N ILE A 136 -1.21 32.84 10.30
CA ILE A 136 -1.34 32.45 11.72
C ILE A 136 -2.41 33.29 12.42
N ALA A 137 -2.46 34.61 12.15
CA ALA A 137 -3.47 35.51 12.70
C ALA A 137 -4.88 35.22 12.18
N THR A 138 -5.00 34.62 11.00
CA THR A 138 -6.27 34.20 10.40
C THR A 138 -6.71 32.82 10.90
N GLU A 139 -5.77 31.93 11.22
CA GLU A 139 -6.05 30.57 11.72
C GLU A 139 -6.26 30.47 13.26
N ASN A 140 -5.78 31.42 14.09
CA ASN A 140 -5.85 31.29 15.55
C ASN A 140 -6.56 32.45 16.29
N ASN A 141 -7.74 32.17 16.84
CA ASN A 141 -8.41 32.95 17.88
C ASN A 141 -8.14 32.41 19.31
N SER A 142 -6.89 32.17 19.73
CA SER A 142 -6.48 32.11 21.17
C SER A 142 -5.16 31.34 21.38
N THR A 143 -4.08 32.09 21.61
CA THR A 143 -2.97 31.88 22.57
C THR A 143 -1.70 32.40 21.93
N THR A 144 -1.56 33.72 21.99
CA THR A 144 -0.43 34.48 21.49
C THR A 144 0.82 34.16 22.31
N VAL A 145 1.67 33.25 21.83
CA VAL A 145 3.06 33.20 22.28
C VAL A 145 3.86 34.10 21.35
N PHE A 146 4.12 35.31 21.81
CA PHE A 146 4.90 36.32 21.10
C PHE A 146 6.39 36.12 21.44
N PRO A 147 7.26 35.68 20.50
CA PRO A 147 8.69 35.68 20.74
C PRO A 147 9.19 37.13 20.67
N ILE A 148 9.38 37.76 21.83
CA ILE A 148 9.94 39.11 21.91
C ILE A 148 11.44 39.04 21.55
N PRO A 149 11.93 39.87 20.60
CA PRO A 149 13.35 39.94 20.26
C PRO A 149 14.21 40.26 21.50
N LEU A 150 15.36 39.60 21.63
CA LEU A 150 16.28 39.77 22.76
C LEU A 150 16.72 41.25 22.94
N ASP A 151 16.76 42.02 21.86
CA ASP A 151 17.09 43.45 21.88
C ASP A 151 16.09 44.29 22.70
N MET A 152 14.81 43.91 22.72
CA MET A 152 13.81 44.60 23.54
C MET A 152 13.93 44.25 25.03
N MET A 153 14.40 43.05 25.37
CA MET A 153 14.71 42.71 26.77
C MET A 153 15.89 43.54 27.29
N GLY A 154 16.90 43.78 26.46
CA GLY A 154 18.06 44.61 26.81
C GLY A 154 17.66 46.06 27.16
N ALA A 155 16.69 46.62 26.43
CA ALA A 155 16.14 47.94 26.72
C ALA A 155 15.35 47.98 28.05
N PHE A 156 14.59 46.92 28.36
CA PHE A 156 13.80 46.82 29.59
C PHE A 156 14.70 46.66 30.84
N VAL A 157 15.77 45.86 30.73
CA VAL A 157 16.76 45.69 31.80
C VAL A 157 17.57 46.96 32.03
N SER A 158 17.95 47.70 30.98
CA SER A 158 18.64 48.99 31.13
C SER A 158 17.75 50.06 31.77
N ALA A 159 16.45 50.07 31.47
CA ALA A 159 15.49 50.97 32.10
C ALA A 159 15.33 50.67 33.60
N LEU A 160 15.26 49.40 34.00
CA LEU A 160 15.20 48.98 35.41
C LEU A 160 16.49 49.25 36.19
N LYS A 161 17.65 49.27 35.51
CA LYS A 161 18.95 49.53 36.14
C LYS A 161 19.26 51.02 36.31
N GLY A 162 18.46 51.91 35.70
CA GLY A 162 18.65 53.37 35.72
C GLY A 162 18.03 54.12 36.91
N GLU A 163 17.27 53.46 37.78
CA GLU A 163 16.59 54.11 38.94
C GLU A 163 17.35 53.99 40.28
N GLY A 164 18.53 53.38 40.31
CA GLY A 164 19.28 53.10 41.55
C GLY A 164 20.39 54.09 41.95
N GLU A 165 20.64 55.16 41.19
CA GLU A 165 21.86 55.99 41.38
C GLU A 165 21.60 57.49 41.66
N LYS A 166 20.41 57.83 42.17
CA LYS A 166 20.13 59.17 42.71
C LYS A 166 19.23 59.11 43.95
N GLU A 167 19.78 58.72 45.09
CA GLU A 167 19.56 59.43 46.37
C GLU A 167 20.38 58.76 47.50
N SER A 168 21.22 59.59 48.11
CA SER A 168 21.94 59.45 49.38
C SER A 168 23.32 58.80 49.42
#